data_AF-A0A8J7LSP3-F1
#
_entry.id   AF-A0A8J7LSP3-F1
#
_cell.length_a   1.000
_cell.length_b   1.000
_cell.length_c   1.000
_cell.angle_alpha   90.00
_cell.angle_beta   90.00
_cell.angle_gamma   90.00
#
_symmetry.space_group_name_H-M   'P 1'
#
loop_
_entity.id
_entity.type
_entity.pdbx_description
1 polymer ?
#
loop_
_entity_poly.entity_id
_entity_poly.type
_entity_poly.pdbx_seq_one_letter_code
_entity_poly.pdbx_strand_id
1 'polypeptide(L)'
;MIGRCRKTLIGAALIAAPFMLAPAAAQQQPTAQSDFSCYALLTSQAQAIAVNQRIPPAQKAERLRQLDILIAFFQGRISQLSAQGALAMLNRGKQVVVVMPPAEREAQLTNCTAVYSSVDGFTQQLDQGLDPAAP
;
A
#
# COMPACT_ATOMS: atom_id res chain seq x y z
N MET A 1 36.79 -27.34 41.52
CA MET A 1 36.46 -28.46 40.61
C MET A 1 34.97 -28.77 40.74
N ILE A 2 34.28 -28.77 39.60
CA ILE A 2 33.08 -29.55 39.20
C ILE A 2 32.03 -29.89 40.27
N GLY A 3 30.78 -29.50 40.00
CA GLY A 3 29.61 -30.19 40.57
C GLY A 3 28.28 -29.46 40.37
N ARG A 4 27.71 -29.47 39.15
CA ARG A 4 26.28 -29.18 38.94
C ARG A 4 25.46 -30.32 39.53
N CYS A 5 24.40 -30.02 40.28
CA CYS A 5 23.21 -30.87 40.33
C CYS A 5 21.95 -30.06 40.62
N ARG A 6 21.00 -30.11 39.67
CA ARG A 6 19.66 -29.51 39.72
C ARG A 6 18.81 -30.17 40.80
N LYS A 7 17.96 -29.40 41.49
CA LYS A 7 16.64 -29.91 41.90
C LYS A 7 15.58 -28.80 41.92
N THR A 8 14.57 -29.07 41.11
CA THR A 8 13.32 -28.37 40.83
C THR A 8 12.47 -28.13 42.08
N LEU A 9 11.87 -26.95 42.21
CA LEU A 9 10.52 -26.82 42.79
C LEU A 9 9.74 -25.77 41.99
N ILE A 10 8.69 -26.27 41.35
CA ILE A 10 7.64 -25.56 40.62
C ILE A 10 6.66 -25.04 41.67
N GLY A 11 6.37 -23.75 41.65
CA GLY A 11 5.39 -23.10 42.52
C GLY A 11 4.59 -22.06 41.73
N ALA A 12 3.52 -22.54 41.09
CA ALA A 12 2.35 -21.82 40.60
C ALA A 12 2.47 -20.31 40.34
N ALA A 13 2.89 -19.93 39.13
CA ALA A 13 2.49 -18.67 38.53
C ALA A 13 1.40 -18.98 37.50
N LEU A 14 0.21 -18.45 37.78
CA LEU A 14 -0.98 -18.45 36.93
C LEU A 14 -0.60 -18.29 35.45
N ILE A 15 -0.84 -19.34 34.65
CA ILE A 15 -0.74 -19.26 33.20
C ILE A 15 -1.96 -18.45 32.74
N ALA A 16 -1.83 -17.12 32.73
CA ALA A 16 -2.50 -16.35 31.71
C ALA A 16 -1.88 -16.81 30.40
N ALA A 17 -2.61 -17.63 29.63
CA ALA A 17 -2.20 -18.00 28.30
C ALA A 17 -1.84 -16.70 27.56
N PRO A 18 -0.59 -16.51 27.12
CA PRO A 18 -0.35 -15.51 26.10
C PRO A 18 -1.14 -16.07 24.92
N PHE A 19 -2.25 -15.41 24.61
CA PHE A 19 -2.81 -15.47 23.27
C PHE A 19 -1.61 -15.28 22.36
N MET A 20 -1.19 -16.37 21.70
CA MET A 20 -0.29 -16.27 20.57
C MET A 20 -1.11 -15.53 19.53
N LEU A 21 -1.03 -14.20 19.59
CA LEU A 21 -1.33 -13.31 18.50
C LEU A 21 -0.48 -13.86 17.37
N ALA A 22 -1.15 -14.56 16.45
CA ALA A 22 -0.64 -14.76 15.10
C ALA A 22 -0.01 -13.43 14.67
N PRO A 23 1.11 -13.43 13.95
CA PRO A 23 1.66 -12.19 13.43
C PRO A 23 0.54 -11.54 12.63
N ALA A 24 -0.08 -10.51 13.22
CA ALA A 24 -0.95 -9.62 12.50
C ALA A 24 -0.08 -9.20 11.33
N ALA A 25 -0.49 -9.56 10.11
CA ALA A 25 0.15 -9.09 8.90
C ALA A 25 0.43 -7.62 9.15
N ALA A 26 1.72 -7.28 9.33
CA ALA A 26 2.10 -5.96 9.76
C ALA A 26 1.52 -5.04 8.69
N GLN A 27 0.42 -4.36 9.03
CA GLN A 27 -0.14 -3.35 8.16
C GLN A 27 0.95 -2.29 8.13
N GLN A 28 1.82 -2.39 7.12
CA GLN A 28 2.88 -1.44 6.89
C GLN A 28 2.18 -0.09 6.75
N GLN A 29 2.23 0.69 7.84
CA GLN A 29 1.65 2.02 7.84
C GLN A 29 2.26 2.76 6.66
N PRO A 30 1.43 3.26 5.73
CA PRO A 30 1.95 3.85 4.52
C PRO A 30 2.80 5.05 4.89
N THR A 31 4.08 4.96 4.61
CA THR A 31 5.07 6.01 4.83
C THR A 31 5.01 7.03 3.70
N ALA A 32 5.53 8.24 3.94
CA ALA A 32 5.73 9.23 2.88
C ALA A 32 6.46 8.62 1.66
N GLN A 33 7.48 7.80 1.90
CA GLN A 33 8.25 7.15 0.84
C GLN A 33 7.42 6.16 0.00
N SER A 34 6.51 5.40 0.62
CA SER A 34 5.60 4.51 -0.12
C SER A 34 4.55 5.28 -0.93
N ASP A 35 4.12 6.45 -0.47
CA ASP A 35 3.16 7.26 -1.22
C ASP A 35 3.79 7.83 -2.49
N PHE A 36 5.02 8.35 -2.40
CA PHE A 36 5.77 8.84 -3.57
C PHE A 36 6.09 7.73 -4.57
N SER A 37 6.44 6.52 -4.12
CA SER A 37 6.71 5.40 -5.02
C SER A 37 5.44 4.89 -5.69
N CYS A 38 4.33 4.77 -4.96
CA CYS A 38 3.03 4.40 -5.55
C CYS A 38 2.55 5.44 -6.56
N TYR A 39 2.65 6.73 -6.24
CA TYR A 39 2.31 7.80 -7.19
C TYR A 39 3.13 7.70 -8.48
N ALA A 40 4.45 7.52 -8.39
CA ALA A 40 5.32 7.40 -9.56
C ALA A 40 5.00 6.16 -10.40
N LEU A 41 4.72 5.03 -9.75
CA LEU A 41 4.43 3.76 -10.39
C LEU A 41 3.09 3.78 -11.13
N LEU A 42 2.04 4.29 -10.49
CA LEU A 42 0.71 4.43 -11.09
C LEU A 42 0.73 5.42 -12.26
N THR A 43 1.45 6.55 -12.11
CA THR A 43 1.63 7.52 -13.21
C THR A 43 2.33 6.88 -14.42
N SER A 44 3.38 6.08 -14.17
CA SER A 44 4.07 5.36 -15.24
C SER A 44 3.16 4.34 -15.92
N GLN A 45 2.28 3.67 -15.17
CA GLN A 45 1.33 2.71 -15.72
C GLN A 45 0.27 3.41 -16.57
N ALA A 46 -0.26 4.54 -16.11
CA ALA A 46 -1.22 5.35 -16.85
C ALA A 46 -0.62 5.81 -18.20
N GLN A 47 0.63 6.27 -18.20
CA GLN A 47 1.35 6.63 -19.43
C GLN A 47 1.50 5.44 -20.39
N ALA A 48 1.89 4.27 -19.87
CA ALA A 48 2.01 3.06 -20.67
C ALA A 48 0.68 2.63 -21.30
N ILE A 49 -0.42 2.71 -20.55
CA ILE A 49 -1.78 2.42 -21.06
C ILE A 49 -2.21 3.44 -22.11
N ALA A 50 -1.95 4.73 -21.87
CA ALA A 50 -2.35 5.81 -22.77
C ALA A 50 -1.75 5.62 -24.17
N VAL A 51 -0.46 5.26 -24.27
CA VAL A 51 0.22 5.05 -25.56
C VAL A 51 0.01 3.65 -26.15
N ASN A 52 -0.54 2.70 -25.40
CA ASN A 52 -0.74 1.33 -25.87
C ASN A 52 -1.88 1.24 -26.90
N GLN A 53 -1.55 0.98 -28.16
CA GLN A 53 -2.52 0.88 -29.27
C GLN A 53 -3.27 -0.47 -29.32
N ARG A 54 -2.85 -1.47 -28.52
CA ARG A 54 -3.46 -2.80 -28.49
C ARG A 54 -4.67 -2.90 -27.54
N ILE A 55 -4.93 -1.87 -26.73
CA ILE A 55 -6.05 -1.84 -25.80
C ILE A 55 -7.25 -1.16 -26.49
N PRO A 56 -8.44 -1.79 -26.52
CA PRO A 56 -9.65 -1.18 -27.08
C PRO A 56 -9.98 0.17 -26.41
N PRO A 57 -10.50 1.18 -27.14
CA PRO A 57 -10.71 2.53 -26.60
C PRO A 57 -11.56 2.58 -25.32
N ALA A 58 -12.68 1.84 -25.27
CA ALA A 58 -13.54 1.81 -24.09
C ALA A 58 -12.83 1.19 -22.87
N GLN A 59 -12.08 0.11 -23.07
CA GLN A 59 -11.32 -0.53 -22.01
C GLN A 59 -10.13 0.34 -21.55
N LYS A 60 -9.51 1.07 -22.49
CA LYS A 60 -8.46 2.05 -22.17
C LYS A 60 -9.00 3.17 -21.30
N ALA A 61 -10.15 3.75 -21.68
CA ALA A 61 -10.77 4.84 -20.94
C ALA A 61 -11.11 4.42 -19.50
N GLU A 62 -11.70 3.24 -19.30
CA GLU A 62 -12.03 2.75 -17.96
C GLU A 62 -10.77 2.51 -17.12
N ARG A 63 -9.74 1.88 -17.68
CA ARG A 63 -8.47 1.66 -16.96
C ARG A 63 -7.78 2.97 -16.57
N LEU A 64 -7.80 3.97 -17.46
CA LEU A 64 -7.24 5.28 -17.16
C LEU A 64 -8.03 5.99 -16.08
N ARG A 65 -9.36 5.93 -16.10
CA ARG A 65 -10.24 6.47 -15.05
C ARG A 65 -9.91 5.88 -13.67
N GLN A 66 -9.75 4.57 -13.60
CA GLN A 66 -9.38 3.88 -12.36
C GLN A 66 -8.00 4.31 -11.83
N LEU A 67 -7.02 4.45 -12.73
CA LEU A 67 -5.70 4.94 -12.34
C LEU A 67 -5.70 6.41 -11.92
N ASP A 68 -6.49 7.26 -12.56
CA ASP A 68 -6.62 8.68 -12.20
C ASP A 68 -7.14 8.84 -10.76
N ILE A 69 -8.12 8.03 -10.35
CA ILE A 69 -8.63 8.04 -8.96
C ILE A 69 -7.51 7.70 -7.97
N LEU A 70 -6.71 6.67 -8.25
CA LEU A 70 -5.60 6.28 -7.38
C LEU A 70 -4.48 7.31 -7.35
N ILE A 71 -4.12 7.86 -8.51
CA ILE A 71 -3.12 8.92 -8.62
C ILE A 71 -3.56 10.13 -7.81
N ALA A 72 -4.83 10.55 -7.93
CA ALA A 72 -5.39 11.65 -7.16
C ALA A 72 -5.38 11.37 -5.64
N PHE A 73 -5.70 10.14 -5.22
CA PHE A 73 -5.63 9.73 -3.82
C PHE A 73 -4.20 9.87 -3.26
N PHE A 74 -3.20 9.31 -3.93
CA PHE A 74 -1.80 9.42 -3.48
C PHE A 74 -1.28 10.86 -3.56
N GLN A 75 -1.69 11.63 -4.58
CA GLN A 75 -1.37 13.05 -4.68
C GLN A 75 -1.95 13.85 -3.50
N GLY A 76 -3.19 13.55 -3.10
CA GLY A 76 -3.81 14.15 -1.92
C GLY A 76 -3.02 13.88 -0.65
N ARG A 77 -2.59 12.63 -0.43
CA ARG A 77 -1.75 12.27 0.72
C ARG A 77 -0.38 12.94 0.68
N ILE A 78 0.25 12.98 -0.49
CA ILE A 78 1.52 13.70 -0.71
C ILE A 78 1.38 15.19 -0.40
N SER A 79 0.26 15.81 -0.77
CA SER A 79 0.02 17.25 -0.55
C SER A 79 -0.05 17.65 0.92
N GLN A 80 -0.29 16.70 1.82
CA GLN A 80 -0.30 16.91 3.26
C GLN A 80 1.11 16.79 3.90
N LEU A 81 2.10 16.31 3.14
CA LEU A 81 3.47 16.18 3.59
C LEU A 81 4.23 17.52 3.49
N SER A 82 5.27 17.70 4.30
CA SER A 82 6.11 18.88 4.21
C SER A 82 6.82 18.95 2.85
N ALA A 83 6.92 20.16 2.28
CA ALA A 83 7.54 20.37 0.96
C ALA A 83 9.05 20.06 0.94
N GLN A 84 9.69 19.99 2.12
CA GLN A 84 11.13 19.73 2.22
C GLN A 84 11.45 18.30 1.78
N GLY A 85 12.20 18.17 0.68
CA GLY A 85 12.64 16.88 0.17
C GLY A 85 11.59 16.10 -0.65
N ALA A 86 10.37 16.64 -0.83
CA ALA A 86 9.32 16.00 -1.63
C ALA A 86 9.77 15.75 -3.08
N LEU A 87 10.46 16.72 -3.70
CA LEU A 87 11.04 16.54 -5.04
C LEU A 87 12.10 15.42 -5.09
N ALA A 88 12.93 15.32 -4.05
CA ALA A 88 13.93 14.26 -3.97
C ALA A 88 13.29 12.88 -3.80
N MET A 89 12.22 12.78 -3.00
CA MET A 89 11.46 11.54 -2.84
C MET A 89 10.72 11.15 -4.12
N LEU A 90 10.11 12.11 -4.82
CA LEU A 90 9.48 11.88 -6.13
C LEU A 90 10.49 11.38 -7.17
N ASN A 91 11.67 12.01 -7.23
CA ASN A 91 12.72 11.60 -8.16
C ASN A 91 13.29 10.22 -7.83
N ARG A 92 13.44 9.88 -6.54
CA ARG A 92 13.78 8.51 -6.12
C ARG A 92 12.69 7.50 -6.53
N GLY A 93 11.42 7.83 -6.31
CA GLY A 93 10.30 6.99 -6.73
C GLY A 93 10.36 6.67 -8.23
N LYS A 94 10.58 7.69 -9.07
CA LYS A 94 10.76 7.50 -10.52
C LYS A 94 11.95 6.60 -10.87
N GLN A 95 13.09 6.78 -10.21
CA GLN A 95 14.28 5.93 -10.43
C GLN A 95 14.02 4.47 -10.06
N VAL A 96 13.34 4.24 -8.92
CA VAL A 96 12.96 2.89 -8.47
C VAL A 96 12.10 2.20 -9.53
N VAL A 97 11.08 2.89 -10.07
CA VAL A 97 10.20 2.33 -11.11
C VAL A 97 10.97 1.94 -12.38
N VAL A 98 11.97 2.74 -12.79
CA VAL A 98 12.76 2.48 -14.00
C VAL A 98 13.58 1.19 -13.88
N VAL A 99 14.21 0.97 -12.72
CA VAL A 99 15.12 -0.18 -12.51
C VAL A 99 14.42 -1.42 -11.97
N MET A 100 13.13 -1.30 -11.61
CA MET A 100 12.35 -2.40 -11.03
C MET A 100 12.05 -3.50 -12.06
N PRO A 101 12.36 -4.78 -11.75
CA PRO A 101 12.04 -5.90 -12.61
C PRO A 101 10.51 -6.09 -12.74
N PRO A 102 10.01 -6.69 -13.84
CA PRO A 102 8.57 -6.77 -14.13
C PRO A 102 7.74 -7.42 -13.02
N ALA A 103 8.21 -8.52 -12.43
CA ALA A 103 7.48 -9.23 -11.38
C ALA A 103 7.35 -8.40 -10.09
N GLU A 104 8.40 -7.68 -9.71
CA GLU A 104 8.39 -6.81 -8.53
C GLU A 104 7.50 -5.58 -8.77
N ARG A 105 7.50 -5.07 -10.01
CA ARG A 105 6.62 -3.99 -10.44
C ARG A 105 5.15 -4.35 -10.32
N GLU A 106 4.78 -5.58 -10.71
CA GLU A 106 3.41 -6.07 -10.63
C GLU A 106 2.96 -6.31 -9.18
N ALA A 107 3.85 -6.86 -8.35
CA ALA A 107 3.60 -7.00 -6.91
C ALA A 107 3.41 -5.62 -6.24
N GLN A 108 4.25 -4.64 -6.59
CA GLN A 108 4.15 -3.29 -6.02
C GLN A 108 2.93 -2.53 -6.56
N LEU A 109 2.57 -2.70 -7.84
CA LEU A 109 1.31 -2.20 -8.38
C LEU A 109 0.12 -2.76 -7.62
N THR A 110 0.09 -4.08 -7.39
CA THR A 110 -0.97 -4.74 -6.62
C THR A 110 -1.10 -4.13 -5.23
N ASN A 111 0.03 -3.89 -4.55
CA ASN A 111 0.05 -3.24 -3.23
C ASN A 111 -0.45 -1.80 -3.28
N CYS A 112 -0.04 -1.00 -4.28
CA CYS A 112 -0.51 0.38 -4.45
C CYS A 112 -2.01 0.44 -4.78
N THR A 113 -2.51 -0.55 -5.53
CA THR A 113 -3.94 -0.68 -5.88
C THR A 113 -4.76 -1.36 -4.79
N ALA A 114 -4.16 -1.93 -3.74
CA ALA A 114 -4.93 -2.51 -2.63
C ALA A 114 -5.75 -1.45 -1.89
N VAL A 115 -5.35 -0.19 -1.97
CA VAL A 115 -6.15 0.96 -1.51
C VAL A 115 -7.32 1.27 -2.45
N TYR A 116 -7.25 0.84 -3.71
CA TYR A 116 -8.36 1.01 -4.65
C TYR A 116 -9.59 0.23 -4.22
N SER A 117 -9.46 -1.01 -3.73
CA SER A 117 -10.64 -1.77 -3.30
C SER A 117 -11.34 -1.13 -2.10
N SER A 118 -10.61 -0.43 -1.22
CA SER A 118 -11.22 0.35 -0.15
C SER A 118 -11.83 1.67 -0.64
N VAL A 119 -11.19 2.34 -1.60
CA VAL A 119 -11.72 3.60 -2.20
C VAL A 119 -12.92 3.33 -3.10
N ASP A 120 -12.94 2.24 -3.88
CA ASP A 120 -14.04 1.85 -4.76
C ASP A 120 -15.26 1.45 -3.92
N GLY A 121 -15.07 0.70 -2.82
CA GLY A 121 -16.13 0.44 -1.86
C GLY A 121 -16.71 1.73 -1.24
N PHE A 122 -15.86 2.68 -0.89
CA PHE A 122 -16.28 3.99 -0.37
C PHE A 122 -17.03 4.82 -1.43
N THR A 123 -16.55 4.80 -2.68
CA THR A 123 -17.17 5.54 -3.80
C THR A 123 -18.51 4.93 -4.18
N GLN A 124 -18.63 3.59 -4.17
CA GLN A 124 -19.91 2.91 -4.38
C GLN A 124 -20.91 3.21 -3.26
N GLN A 125 -20.46 3.34 -2.01
CA GLN A 125 -21.32 3.77 -0.91
C GLN A 125 -21.81 5.21 -1.12
N LEU A 126 -20.92 6.13 -1.49
CA LEU A 126 -21.27 7.50 -1.82
C LEU A 126 -22.23 7.61 -3.02
N ASP A 127 -22.01 6.83 -4.08
CA ASP A 127 -22.89 6.78 -5.26
C ASP A 127 -24.28 6.21 -4.92
N GLN A 128 -24.37 5.36 -3.89
CA GLN A 128 -25.63 4.86 -3.33
C GLN A 128 -26.26 5.83 -2.32
N GLY A 129 -25.65 7.00 -2.08
CA GLY A 129 -26.10 7.99 -1.09
C GLY A 129 -25.92 7.54 0.36
N LEU A 130 -25.11 6.50 0.61
CA LEU A 130 -24.76 6.03 1.94
C LEU A 130 -23.60 6.87 2.47
N ASP A 131 -23.74 7.38 3.69
CA ASP A 131 -22.61 8.02 4.38
C ASP A 131 -21.66 6.92 4.89
N PRO A 132 -20.45 6.82 4.34
CA PRO A 132 -19.48 5.80 4.73
C PRO A 132 -18.93 6.01 6.16
N ALA A 133 -19.27 7.11 6.83
CA ALA A 133 -18.92 7.40 8.22
C ALA A 133 -20.09 7.19 9.21
N ALA A 134 -21.27 6.76 8.75
CA ALA A 134 -22.39 6.44 9.63
C ALA A 134 -22.21 5.03 10.29
N PRO A 135 -22.46 4.89 11.61
CA PRO A 135 -22.31 3.63 12.35
C PRO A 135 -23.32 2.55 11.98
#